data_AF-A0A0S8EN65-F1
#
_entry.id   AF-A0A0S8EN65-F1
#
_cell.length_a   1.000
_cell.length_b   1.000
_cell.length_c   1.000
_cell.angle_alpha   90.00
_cell.angle_beta   90.00
_cell.angle_gamma   90.00
#
_symmetry.space_group_name_H-M   'P 1'
#
loop_
_entity.id
_entity.type
_entity.pdbx_description
1 polymer ?
#
loop_
_entity_poly.entity_id
_entity_poly.type
_entity_poly.pdbx_seq_one_letter_code
_entity_poly.pdbx_strand_id
1 'polypeptide(L)'
;MRSPLSTAQSLYIGRLTEIDDGRPQSHTTFTKPKEFESIRFNGLVKQSCELLYYLEQNIAEDKTTLPQDRFLTVDYKAVCTNPQQEVSRIADFMNNHGLPTKHIREVPPNFPYSHVRRVNLDTYQTMIDHLERLYGHTIERLDEPS
;
A
#
# COMPACT_ATOMS: atom_id res chain seq x y z
N MET A 1 3.29 5.85 -9.57
CA MET A 1 2.44 5.36 -8.46
C MET A 1 2.11 3.90 -8.78
N ARG A 2 2.14 2.99 -7.80
CA ARG A 2 1.85 1.57 -8.03
C ARG A 2 0.37 1.40 -8.39
N SER A 3 0.03 0.44 -9.26
CA SER A 3 -1.36 0.12 -9.60
C SER A 3 -2.19 -0.16 -8.33
N PRO A 4 -3.38 0.45 -8.17
CA PRO A 4 -4.26 0.20 -7.02
C PRO A 4 -4.56 -1.29 -6.81
N LEU A 5 -4.75 -2.03 -7.90
CA LEU A 5 -5.02 -3.46 -7.87
C LEU A 5 -3.83 -4.28 -7.34
N SER A 6 -2.59 -3.87 -7.65
CA SER A 6 -1.38 -4.51 -7.11
C SER A 6 -1.21 -4.24 -5.61
N THR A 7 -1.54 -3.03 -5.17
CA THR A 7 -1.49 -2.64 -3.75
C THR A 7 -2.59 -3.35 -2.96
N ALA A 8 -3.83 -3.38 -3.47
CA ALA A 8 -4.95 -4.06 -2.83
C ALA A 8 -4.70 -5.58 -2.65
N GLN A 9 -4.10 -6.25 -3.64
CA GLN A 9 -3.69 -7.65 -3.49
C GLN A 9 -2.63 -7.83 -2.39
N SER A 10 -1.67 -6.91 -2.31
CA SER A 10 -0.60 -6.97 -1.27
C SER A 10 -1.19 -6.77 0.13
N LEU A 11 -2.14 -5.84 0.27
CA LEU A 11 -2.89 -5.66 1.50
C LEU A 11 -3.68 -6.92 1.85
N TYR A 12 -4.47 -7.45 0.91
CA TYR A 12 -5.27 -8.67 1.12
C TYR A 12 -4.41 -9.86 1.57
N ILE A 13 -3.29 -10.12 0.91
CA ILE A 13 -2.37 -11.20 1.29
C ILE A 13 -1.81 -10.96 2.70
N GLY A 14 -1.40 -9.72 3.02
CA GLY A 14 -0.95 -9.38 4.38
C GLY A 14 -2.06 -9.55 5.43
N ARG A 15 -3.31 -9.22 5.09
CA ARG A 15 -4.48 -9.42 5.96
C ARG A 15 -4.75 -10.91 6.21
N LEU A 16 -4.59 -11.76 5.18
CA LEU A 16 -4.70 -13.22 5.35
C LEU A 16 -3.64 -13.73 6.33
N THR A 17 -2.37 -13.33 6.15
CA THR A 17 -1.29 -13.71 7.07
C THR A 17 -1.57 -13.26 8.51
N GLU A 18 -2.08 -12.04 8.72
CA GLU A 18 -2.46 -11.58 10.05
C GLU A 18 -3.54 -12.46 10.70
N ILE A 19 -4.50 -12.95 9.93
CA ILE A 19 -5.57 -13.82 10.40
C ILE A 19 -5.05 -15.22 10.71
N ASP A 20 -4.17 -15.74 9.85
CA ASP A 20 -3.48 -17.02 10.07
C ASP A 20 -2.62 -16.97 11.36
N ASP A 21 -2.05 -15.80 11.67
CA ASP A 21 -1.33 -15.51 12.92
C ASP A 21 -2.27 -15.31 14.14
N GLY A 22 -3.57 -15.48 13.98
CA GLY A 22 -4.58 -15.43 15.05
C GLY A 22 -5.15 -14.04 15.34
N ARG A 23 -4.90 -13.04 14.49
CA ARG A 23 -5.51 -11.70 14.67
C ARG A 23 -6.95 -11.71 14.12
N PRO A 24 -7.89 -11.01 14.78
CA PRO A 24 -9.26 -10.95 14.28
C PRO A 24 -9.34 -10.11 12.99
N GLN A 25 -10.30 -10.42 12.11
CA GLN A 25 -10.55 -9.68 10.87
C GLN A 25 -10.82 -8.17 11.07
N SER A 26 -11.28 -7.76 12.26
CA SER A 26 -11.50 -6.36 12.63
C SER A 26 -10.23 -5.63 13.08
N HIS A 27 -9.11 -6.33 13.23
CA HIS A 27 -7.80 -5.78 13.58
C HIS A 27 -6.91 -5.74 12.35
N THR A 28 -6.14 -4.66 12.15
CA THR A 28 -5.10 -4.56 11.11
C THR A 28 -3.82 -3.95 11.69
N THR A 29 -2.65 -4.39 11.23
CA THR A 29 -1.36 -3.74 11.56
C THR A 29 -0.98 -2.62 10.60
N PHE A 30 -1.68 -2.52 9.47
CA PHE A 30 -1.51 -1.40 8.53
C PHE A 30 -2.02 -0.08 9.11
N THR A 31 -1.54 1.03 8.56
CA THR A 31 -2.08 2.36 8.84
C THR A 31 -3.58 2.38 8.58
N LYS A 32 -4.35 2.88 9.56
CA LYS A 32 -5.81 2.92 9.49
C LYS A 32 -6.26 4.26 8.92
N PRO A 33 -7.10 4.28 7.87
CA PRO A 33 -7.77 5.52 7.45
C PRO A 33 -8.78 5.97 8.52
N LYS A 34 -9.21 7.24 8.46
CA LYS A 34 -10.25 7.80 9.33
C LYS A 34 -11.53 6.96 9.32
N GLU A 35 -11.81 6.32 8.18
CA GLU A 35 -12.97 5.50 7.88
C GLU A 35 -12.85 4.04 8.36
N PHE A 36 -11.73 3.63 8.96
CA PHE A 36 -11.48 2.21 9.25
C PHE A 36 -12.60 1.54 10.06
N GLU A 37 -13.18 2.25 11.04
CA GLU A 37 -14.24 1.72 11.89
C GLU A 37 -15.50 1.32 11.12
N SER A 38 -15.80 1.97 9.98
CA SER A 38 -16.96 1.63 9.14
C SER A 38 -16.71 0.41 8.24
N ILE A 39 -15.45 0.13 7.91
CA ILE A 39 -15.07 -0.96 6.98
C ILE A 39 -14.48 -2.19 7.67
N ARG A 40 -14.15 -2.12 8.97
CA ARG A 40 -13.42 -3.20 9.68
C ARG A 40 -14.14 -4.54 9.72
N PHE A 41 -15.45 -4.56 9.49
CA PHE A 41 -16.26 -5.79 9.43
C PHE A 41 -16.65 -6.20 8.01
N ASN A 42 -16.23 -5.46 6.99
CA ASN A 42 -16.43 -5.87 5.61
C ASN A 42 -15.57 -7.11 5.30
N GLY A 43 -16.01 -7.90 4.32
CA GLY A 43 -15.22 -9.03 3.82
C GLY A 43 -13.83 -8.59 3.38
N LEU A 44 -12.81 -9.42 3.61
CA LEU A 44 -11.39 -9.06 3.47
C LEU A 44 -11.01 -8.43 2.13
N VAL A 45 -11.60 -8.90 1.05
CA VAL A 45 -11.39 -8.36 -0.29
C VAL A 45 -11.82 -6.89 -0.36
N LYS A 46 -13.06 -6.60 0.08
CA LYS A 46 -13.60 -5.24 0.11
C LYS A 46 -12.83 -4.37 1.09
N GLN A 47 -12.60 -4.88 2.30
CA GLN A 47 -11.84 -4.20 3.34
C GLN A 47 -10.45 -3.76 2.83
N SER A 48 -9.74 -4.62 2.07
CA SER A 48 -8.41 -4.32 1.54
C SER A 48 -8.45 -3.24 0.44
N CYS A 49 -9.48 -3.25 -0.41
CA CYS A 49 -9.70 -2.23 -1.43
C CYS A 49 -10.08 -0.87 -0.80
N GLU A 50 -10.97 -0.89 0.18
CA GLU A 50 -11.43 0.32 0.89
C GLU A 50 -10.32 0.92 1.74
N LEU A 51 -9.50 0.09 2.41
CA LEU A 51 -8.34 0.56 3.17
C LEU A 51 -7.36 1.32 2.28
N LEU A 52 -7.05 0.79 1.08
CA LEU A 52 -6.24 1.50 0.10
C LEU A 52 -6.89 2.82 -0.32
N TYR A 53 -8.13 2.76 -0.80
CA TYR A 53 -8.85 3.92 -1.33
C TYR A 53 -8.92 5.06 -0.30
N TYR A 54 -9.36 4.78 0.92
CA TYR A 54 -9.48 5.81 1.95
C TYR A 54 -8.12 6.33 2.43
N LEU A 55 -7.06 5.51 2.43
CA LEU A 55 -5.71 6.01 2.70
C LEU A 55 -5.25 6.99 1.62
N GLU A 56 -5.51 6.69 0.34
CA GLU A 56 -5.17 7.62 -0.76
C GLU A 56 -5.97 8.92 -0.68
N GLN A 57 -7.27 8.86 -0.34
CA GLN A 57 -8.09 10.05 -0.13
C GLN A 57 -7.57 10.89 1.06
N ASN A 58 -7.25 10.25 2.19
CA ASN A 58 -6.71 10.94 3.36
C ASN A 58 -5.35 11.59 3.05
N ILE A 59 -4.47 10.92 2.31
CA ILE A 59 -3.19 11.50 1.85
C ILE A 59 -3.44 12.68 0.90
N ALA A 60 -4.42 12.59 0.00
CA ALA A 60 -4.77 13.68 -0.90
C ALA A 60 -5.31 14.90 -0.14
N GLU A 61 -6.19 14.69 0.83
CA GLU A 61 -6.70 15.72 1.73
C GLU A 61 -5.56 16.40 2.51
N ASP A 62 -4.67 15.61 3.12
CA ASP A 62 -3.51 16.12 3.85
C ASP A 62 -2.61 16.99 2.95
N LYS A 63 -2.41 16.59 1.69
CA LYS A 63 -1.62 17.37 0.71
C LYS A 63 -2.23 18.73 0.37
N THR A 64 -3.53 18.93 0.57
CA THR A 64 -4.18 20.23 0.36
C THR A 64 -4.04 21.18 1.55
N THR A 65 -3.78 20.64 2.74
CA THR A 65 -3.79 21.41 4.00
C THR A 65 -2.40 21.59 4.60
N LEU A 66 -1.48 20.66 4.38
CA LEU A 66 -0.13 20.68 4.94
C LEU A 66 0.90 21.25 3.94
N PRO A 67 1.97 21.89 4.44
CA PRO A 67 3.10 22.32 3.60
C PRO A 67 3.73 21.17 2.79
N GLN A 68 4.14 21.46 1.56
CA GLN A 68 4.64 20.43 0.62
C GLN A 68 5.96 19.78 1.06
N ASP A 69 6.79 20.49 1.81
CA ASP A 69 8.05 19.98 2.37
C ASP A 69 7.84 18.84 3.38
N ARG A 70 6.62 18.68 3.90
CA ARG A 70 6.23 17.57 4.79
C ARG A 70 6.02 16.24 4.07
N PHE A 71 6.03 16.21 2.74
CA PHE A 71 5.75 15.02 1.95
C PHE A 71 6.98 14.51 1.21
N LEU A 72 7.23 13.22 1.33
CA LEU A 72 8.21 12.50 0.52
C LEU A 72 7.49 11.53 -0.42
N THR A 73 7.67 11.71 -1.72
CA THR A 73 7.19 10.74 -2.72
C THR A 73 8.26 9.68 -2.93
N VAL A 74 7.88 8.40 -2.85
CA VAL A 74 8.75 7.25 -3.07
C VAL A 74 8.19 6.42 -4.22
N ASP A 75 9.01 6.11 -5.22
CA ASP A 75 8.63 5.23 -6.32
C ASP A 75 8.97 3.78 -5.96
N TYR A 76 7.96 2.91 -5.96
CA TYR A 76 8.14 1.48 -5.70
C TYR A 76 9.16 0.82 -6.65
N LYS A 77 9.19 1.22 -7.93
CA LYS A 77 10.18 0.71 -8.88
C LYS A 77 11.59 1.11 -8.48
N ALA A 78 11.79 2.37 -8.08
CA ALA A 78 13.08 2.86 -7.59
C ALA A 78 13.53 2.13 -6.32
N VAL A 79 12.60 1.86 -5.39
CA VAL A 79 12.89 1.05 -4.19
C VAL A 79 13.34 -0.35 -4.59
N CYS A 80 12.72 -0.98 -5.59
CA CYS A 80 13.12 -2.32 -6.02
C CYS A 80 14.48 -2.35 -6.74
N THR A 81 14.76 -1.36 -7.59
CA THR A 81 15.95 -1.37 -8.46
C THR A 81 17.17 -0.67 -7.86
N ASN A 82 16.97 0.31 -6.98
CA ASN A 82 18.05 1.04 -6.30
C ASN A 82 17.68 1.34 -4.83
N PRO A 83 17.49 0.28 -4.01
CA PRO A 83 17.02 0.41 -2.64
C PRO A 83 17.95 1.23 -1.74
N GLN A 84 19.27 1.12 -1.93
CA GLN A 84 20.24 1.89 -1.14
C GLN A 84 20.04 3.41 -1.34
N GLN A 85 19.88 3.85 -2.59
CA GLN A 85 19.63 5.26 -2.90
C GLN A 85 18.34 5.76 -2.27
N GLU A 86 17.25 4.98 -2.39
CA GLU A 86 15.94 5.38 -1.84
C GLU A 86 15.95 5.42 -0.31
N VAL A 87 16.58 4.46 0.36
CA VAL A 87 16.73 4.47 1.82
C VAL A 87 17.56 5.67 2.28
N SER A 88 18.66 5.99 1.61
CA SER A 88 19.44 7.20 1.89
C SER A 88 18.61 8.47 1.71
N ARG A 89 17.84 8.57 0.63
CA ARG A 89 16.96 9.72 0.37
C ARG A 89 15.88 9.89 1.45
N ILE A 90 15.31 8.78 1.93
CA ILE A 90 14.36 8.78 3.05
C ILE A 90 15.05 9.24 4.34
N ALA A 91 16.26 8.73 4.62
CA ALA A 91 17.03 9.11 5.79
C ALA A 91 17.35 10.61 5.81
N ASP A 92 17.81 11.16 4.68
CA ASP A 92 18.09 12.59 4.54
C ASP A 92 16.85 13.43 4.74
N PHE A 93 15.72 13.04 4.13
CA PHE A 93 14.44 13.70 4.32
C PHE A 93 14.04 13.75 5.81
N MET A 94 14.14 12.63 6.52
CA MET A 94 13.80 12.56 7.95
C MET A 94 14.75 13.40 8.81
N ASN A 95 16.06 13.31 8.56
CA ASN A 95 17.08 14.06 9.30
C ASN A 95 16.87 15.58 9.14
N ASN A 96 16.56 16.05 7.92
CA ASN A 96 16.27 17.45 7.64
C ASN A 96 15.00 17.97 8.34
N HIS A 97 14.11 17.06 8.76
CA HIS A 97 12.90 17.37 9.52
C HIS A 97 13.05 17.09 11.03
N GLY A 98 14.28 16.97 11.53
CA GLY A 98 14.56 16.79 12.96
C GLY A 98 14.23 15.40 13.50
N LEU A 99 14.07 14.40 12.62
CA LEU A 99 13.83 13.00 12.97
C LEU A 99 15.10 12.17 12.65
N PRO A 100 16.05 12.04 13.59
CA PRO A 100 17.30 11.35 13.33
C PRO A 100 17.07 9.88 13.02
N THR A 101 17.62 9.41 11.91
CA THR A 101 17.53 8.01 11.49
C THR A 101 18.75 7.20 11.91
N LYS A 102 18.57 5.90 12.16
CA LYS A 102 19.66 4.96 12.48
C LYS A 102 19.67 3.84 11.46
N HIS A 103 20.85 3.53 10.93
CA HIS A 103 21.04 2.39 10.04
C HIS A 103 21.24 1.13 10.87
N ILE A 104 20.29 0.18 10.79
CA ILE A 104 20.28 -1.02 11.65
C ILE A 104 20.88 -2.24 10.94
N ARG A 105 20.71 -2.34 9.61
CA ARG A 105 21.16 -3.47 8.78
C ARG A 105 21.49 -2.97 7.38
N GLU A 106 22.34 -3.71 6.68
CA GLU A 106 22.61 -3.48 5.27
C GLU A 106 21.33 -3.60 4.43
N VAL A 107 21.18 -2.67 3.49
CA VAL A 107 20.07 -2.68 2.54
C VAL A 107 20.40 -3.70 1.44
N PRO A 108 19.47 -4.63 1.11
CA PRO A 108 19.67 -5.55 -0.01
C PRO A 108 19.97 -4.81 -1.30
N PRO A 109 20.76 -5.36 -2.24
CA PRO A 109 21.12 -4.68 -3.48
C PRO A 109 19.92 -4.49 -4.43
N ASN A 110 18.89 -5.32 -4.30
CA ASN A 110 17.63 -5.23 -5.04
C ASN A 110 16.51 -5.90 -4.25
N PHE A 111 15.27 -5.57 -4.61
CA PHE A 111 14.08 -6.31 -4.17
C PHE A 111 13.33 -6.86 -5.39
N PRO A 112 12.64 -8.00 -5.25
CA PRO A 112 11.81 -8.54 -6.32
C PRO A 112 10.70 -7.53 -6.66
N TYR A 113 10.69 -7.08 -7.91
CA TYR A 113 9.63 -6.26 -8.46
C TYR A 113 8.49 -7.16 -8.92
N SER A 114 7.29 -6.96 -8.38
CA SER A 114 6.12 -7.79 -8.73
C SER A 114 4.96 -6.92 -9.20
N HIS A 115 4.53 -7.15 -10.44
CA HIS A 115 3.37 -6.51 -11.07
C HIS A 115 2.34 -7.53 -11.60
N VAL A 116 2.42 -8.78 -11.17
CA VAL A 116 1.55 -9.88 -11.65
C VAL A 116 0.35 -10.12 -10.73
N ARG A 117 -0.68 -10.82 -11.23
CA ARG A 117 -1.77 -11.36 -10.41
C ARG A 117 -1.23 -12.37 -9.39
N ARG A 118 -1.59 -12.19 -8.11
CA ARG A 118 -1.15 -13.00 -6.96
C ARG A 118 -2.28 -13.72 -6.23
N VAL A 119 -3.52 -13.50 -6.64
CA VAL A 119 -4.73 -14.10 -6.06
C VAL A 119 -5.48 -14.90 -7.13
N ASN A 120 -6.40 -15.77 -6.71
CA ASN A 120 -7.25 -16.51 -7.64
C ASN A 120 -8.17 -15.57 -8.46
N LEU A 121 -8.70 -16.08 -9.57
CA LEU A 121 -9.47 -15.29 -10.53
C LEU A 121 -10.72 -14.64 -9.91
N ASP A 122 -11.45 -15.37 -9.06
CA ASP A 122 -12.67 -14.85 -8.43
C ASP A 122 -12.38 -13.67 -7.47
N THR A 123 -11.32 -13.81 -6.67
CA THR A 123 -10.84 -12.74 -5.77
C THR A 123 -10.35 -11.55 -6.58
N TYR A 124 -9.61 -11.81 -7.65
CA TYR A 124 -9.08 -10.80 -8.55
C TYR A 124 -10.22 -9.97 -9.19
N GLN A 125 -11.22 -10.64 -9.75
CA GLN A 125 -12.39 -9.98 -10.35
C GLN A 125 -13.19 -9.19 -9.31
N THR A 126 -13.39 -9.76 -8.11
CA THR A 126 -14.07 -9.05 -7.02
C THR A 126 -13.32 -7.78 -6.60
N MET A 127 -11.98 -7.81 -6.55
CA MET A 127 -11.17 -6.62 -6.26
C MET A 127 -11.33 -5.56 -7.32
N ILE A 128 -11.24 -5.95 -8.58
CA ILE A 128 -11.45 -5.07 -9.73
C ILE A 128 -12.80 -4.36 -9.63
N ASP A 129 -13.90 -5.12 -9.53
CA ASP A 129 -15.24 -4.55 -9.59
C ASP A 129 -15.44 -3.57 -8.43
N HIS A 130 -14.88 -3.90 -7.27
CA HIS A 130 -14.95 -3.05 -6.10
C HIS A 130 -14.10 -1.79 -6.22
N LEU A 131 -12.87 -1.89 -6.73
CA LEU A 131 -11.99 -0.75 -6.96
C LEU A 131 -12.57 0.17 -8.04
N GLU A 132 -13.07 -0.35 -9.16
CA GLU A 132 -13.72 0.46 -10.20
C GLU A 132 -14.93 1.23 -9.66
N ARG A 133 -15.71 0.61 -8.78
CA ARG A 133 -16.80 1.29 -8.07
C ARG A 133 -16.31 2.40 -7.14
N LEU A 134 -15.21 2.20 -6.43
CA LEU A 134 -14.65 3.19 -5.50
C LEU A 134 -14.01 4.37 -6.24
N TYR A 135 -13.22 4.10 -7.28
CA TYR A 135 -12.47 5.11 -8.03
C TYR A 135 -13.28 5.77 -9.15
N GLY A 136 -14.41 5.18 -9.57
CA GLY A 136 -15.27 5.72 -10.61
C GLY A 136 -14.68 5.62 -12.03
N HIS A 137 -13.65 4.81 -12.23
CA HIS A 137 -13.02 4.58 -13.53
C HIS A 137 -12.46 3.15 -13.63
N THR A 138 -12.17 2.71 -14.85
CA THR A 138 -11.54 1.41 -15.11
C THR A 138 -10.17 1.32 -14.43
N ILE A 139 -9.90 0.18 -13.80
CA ILE A 139 -8.62 -0.10 -13.14
C ILE A 139 -7.74 -0.91 -14.09
N GLU A 140 -6.48 -0.48 -14.22
CA GLU A 140 -5.46 -1.18 -14.99
C GLU A 140 -5.28 -2.61 -14.48
N ARG A 141 -5.32 -3.57 -15.41
CA ARG A 141 -5.21 -5.00 -15.11
C ARG A 141 -3.75 -5.41 -15.06
N LEU A 142 -3.45 -6.31 -14.13
CA LEU A 142 -2.14 -6.90 -13.96
C LEU A 142 -1.91 -8.05 -14.94
N ASP A 143 -0.65 -8.28 -15.28
CA ASP A 143 -0.23 -9.43 -16.07
C ASP A 143 -0.55 -10.76 -15.37
N GLU A 144 -0.77 -11.80 -16.16
CA GLU A 144 -0.88 -13.15 -15.63
C GLU A 144 0.47 -13.64 -15.11
N PRO A 145 0.49 -14.43 -14.01
CA PRO A 145 1.72 -15.07 -13.57
C PRO A 145 2.21 -16.03 -14.68
N SER A 146 3.49 -15.88 -15.03
CA SER A 146 4.21 -16.73 -15.98
C SER A 146 4.38 -18.17 -15.47
#